data_AF-A0AAU3Q1A5-F1
#
_entry.id   AF-A0AAU3Q1A5-F1
#
_cell.length_a   1.000
_cell.length_b   1.000
_cell.length_c   1.000
_cell.angle_alpha   90.00
_cell.angle_beta   90.00
_cell.angle_gamma   90.00
#
_symmetry.space_group_name_H-M   'P 1'
#
loop_
_entity.id
_entity.type
_entity.pdbx_description
1 polymer ?
#
loop_
_entity_poly.entity_id
_entity_poly.type
_entity_poly.pdbx_seq_one_letter_code
_entity_poly.pdbx_strand_id
1 'polypeptide(L)'
;MVLSARNYQRDKVIPENGAEFEALLERAAGVQVMDFDDADRKAPAAANEVMLAACERLIAVWGGDAGENSGTGSVVESARARGIPVSVVWPVGATR
;
A
#
# COMPACT_ATOMS: atom_id res chain seq x y z
N MET A 1 3.51 4.44 8.69
CA MET A 1 2.30 4.12 7.90
C MET A 1 2.00 5.31 7.00
N VAL A 2 1.63 5.06 5.74
CA VAL A 2 1.27 6.13 4.79
C VAL A 2 -0.21 5.97 4.41
N LEU A 3 -1.00 7.03 4.52
CA LEU A 3 -2.39 7.11 4.09
C LEU A 3 -2.50 7.95 2.83
N SER A 4 -3.23 7.45 1.84
CA SER A 4 -3.27 8.07 0.52
C SER A 4 -4.13 9.34 0.43
N ALA A 5 -5.03 9.57 1.39
CA ALA A 5 -5.87 10.77 1.46
C ALA A 5 -6.41 11.00 2.88
N ARG A 6 -6.89 12.22 3.14
CA ARG A 6 -7.48 12.62 4.42
C ARG A 6 -8.78 11.86 4.73
N ASN A 7 -9.59 11.56 3.73
CA ASN A 7 -10.84 10.80 3.88
C ASN A 7 -10.65 9.26 3.87
N TYR A 8 -9.41 8.75 3.82
CA TYR A 8 -9.17 7.31 3.59
C TYR A 8 -9.92 6.42 4.58
N GLN A 9 -9.88 6.74 5.88
CA GLN A 9 -10.59 5.96 6.88
C GLN A 9 -12.10 5.95 6.65
N ARG A 10 -12.68 7.11 6.29
CA ARG A 10 -14.13 7.22 6.09
C ARG A 10 -14.61 6.47 4.86
N ASP A 11 -13.85 6.56 3.76
CA ASP A 11 -14.34 6.19 2.45
C ASP A 11 -13.75 4.86 1.93
N LYS A 12 -12.67 4.35 2.54
CA LYS A 12 -12.02 3.09 2.13
C LYS A 12 -12.02 2.00 3.20
N VAL A 13 -12.27 2.32 4.46
CA VAL A 13 -12.37 1.32 5.54
C VAL A 13 -13.84 1.00 5.75
N ILE A 14 -14.21 -0.26 5.51
CA ILE A 14 -15.58 -0.71 5.82
C ILE A 14 -15.81 -0.66 7.33
N PRO A 15 -17.03 -0.35 7.80
CA PRO A 15 -17.31 -0.12 9.23
C PRO A 15 -16.84 -1.26 10.14
N GLU A 16 -16.96 -2.50 9.69
CA GLU A 16 -16.57 -3.71 10.42
C GLU A 16 -15.06 -3.75 10.74
N ASN A 17 -14.24 -3.11 9.90
CA ASN A 17 -12.79 -3.05 10.08
C ASN A 17 -12.33 -1.77 10.80
N GLY A 18 -13.25 -0.88 11.18
CA GLY A 18 -12.91 0.44 11.75
C GLY A 18 -12.06 0.35 13.02
N ALA A 19 -12.48 -0.50 13.98
CA ALA A 19 -11.77 -0.67 15.24
C ALA A 19 -10.36 -1.26 15.06
N GLU A 20 -10.20 -2.22 14.15
CA GLU A 20 -8.89 -2.80 13.85
C GLU A 20 -7.98 -1.78 13.15
N PHE A 21 -8.53 -0.99 12.23
CA PHE A 21 -7.80 0.06 11.56
C PHE A 21 -7.31 1.15 12.54
N GLU A 22 -8.14 1.57 13.49
CA GLU A 22 -7.74 2.51 14.55
C GLU A 22 -6.63 1.93 15.44
N ALA A 23 -6.76 0.66 15.85
CA ALA A 23 -5.72 -0.01 16.62
C ALA A 23 -4.38 -0.10 15.87
N LEU A 24 -4.41 -0.25 14.53
CA LEU A 24 -3.20 -0.22 13.70
C LEU A 24 -2.58 1.19 13.64
N LEU A 25 -3.40 2.24 13.56
CA LEU A 25 -2.92 3.62 13.60
C LEU A 25 -2.24 3.96 14.93
N GLU A 26 -2.84 3.58 16.05
CA GLU A 26 -2.28 3.83 17.39
C GLU A 26 -0.94 3.13 17.62
N ARG A 27 -0.74 1.96 17.00
CA ARG A 27 0.50 1.17 17.10
C ARG A 27 1.57 1.61 16.12
N ALA A 28 1.25 2.45 15.14
CA ALA A 28 2.22 2.90 14.15
C ALA A 28 3.22 3.86 14.78
N ALA A 29 4.52 3.62 14.57
CA ALA A 29 5.57 4.53 15.03
C ALA A 29 5.48 5.95 14.40
N GLY A 30 4.74 6.07 13.30
CA GLY A 30 4.40 7.33 12.66
C GLY A 30 3.37 7.12 11.55
N VAL A 31 2.51 8.11 11.36
CA VAL A 31 1.48 8.12 10.31
C VAL A 31 1.70 9.36 9.45
N GLN A 32 1.87 9.16 8.15
CA GLN A 32 1.93 10.23 7.17
C GLN A 32 0.67 10.19 6.30
N VAL A 33 -0.11 11.25 6.33
CA VAL A 33 -1.31 11.39 5.48
C VAL A 33 -0.95 12.29 4.31
N MET A 34 -1.26 11.85 3.09
CA MET A 34 -1.01 12.65 1.89
C MET A 34 -1.99 13.82 1.79
N ASP A 35 -1.54 14.91 1.17
CA ASP A 35 -2.33 16.13 0.92
C ASP A 35 -3.31 15.96 -0.25
N PHE A 36 -4.07 14.87 -0.21
CA PHE A 36 -5.23 14.65 -1.07
C PHE A 36 -6.48 14.60 -0.19
N ASP A 37 -7.52 15.31 -0.61
CA ASP A 37 -8.81 15.24 0.07
C ASP A 37 -9.49 13.89 -0.17
N ASP A 38 -9.33 13.33 -1.37
CA ASP A 38 -9.92 12.06 -1.80
C ASP A 38 -8.89 11.00 -2.20
N ALA A 39 -9.14 9.75 -1.80
CA ALA A 39 -8.38 8.58 -2.24
C ALA A 39 -8.78 8.14 -3.67
N ASP A 40 -8.65 9.06 -4.62
CA ASP A 40 -8.90 8.87 -6.06
C ASP A 40 -7.78 8.05 -6.75
N ARG A 41 -7.72 8.01 -8.08
CA ARG A 41 -6.68 7.22 -8.78
C ARG A 41 -5.24 7.72 -8.58
N LYS A 42 -5.04 9.00 -8.25
CA LYS A 42 -3.70 9.61 -8.12
C LYS A 42 -3.14 9.45 -6.72
N ALA A 43 -3.99 9.55 -5.71
CA ALA A 43 -3.63 9.44 -4.31
C ALA A 43 -2.85 8.13 -3.96
N PRO A 44 -3.30 6.92 -4.34
CA PRO A 44 -2.58 5.68 -4.06
C PRO A 44 -1.21 5.61 -4.73
N ALA A 45 -1.09 6.09 -5.98
CA ALA A 45 0.20 6.11 -6.67
C ALA A 45 1.19 7.03 -5.95
N ALA A 46 0.77 8.23 -5.56
CA ALA A 46 1.62 9.16 -4.80
C ALA A 46 2.00 8.61 -3.41
N ALA A 47 1.08 7.95 -2.71
CA ALA A 47 1.36 7.30 -1.43
C ALA A 47 2.40 6.17 -1.58
N ASN A 48 2.30 5.38 -2.65
CA ASN A 48 3.28 4.33 -2.96
C ASN A 48 4.67 4.91 -3.19
N GLU A 49 4.77 6.04 -3.88
CA GLU A 49 6.03 6.75 -4.11
C GLU A 49 6.71 7.17 -2.80
N VAL A 50 5.95 7.76 -1.87
CA VAL A 50 6.43 8.13 -0.54
C VAL A 50 6.84 6.90 0.27
N MET A 51 6.04 5.84 0.22
CA MET A 51 6.36 4.58 0.91
C MET A 51 7.66 3.96 0.39
N LEU A 52 7.86 3.93 -0.93
CA LEU A 52 9.07 3.40 -1.56
C LEU A 52 10.30 4.26 -1.27
N ALA A 53 10.15 5.58 -1.15
CA ALA A 53 11.24 6.47 -0.79
C ALA A 53 11.71 6.29 0.67
N ALA A 54 10.82 5.79 1.55
CA ALA A 54 11.09 5.62 2.97
C ALA A 54 11.45 4.18 3.37
N CYS A 55 11.44 3.21 2.44
CA CYS A 55 11.68 1.80 2.75
C CYS A 55 13.02 1.30 2.20
N GLU A 56 13.67 0.41 2.97
CA GLU A 56 14.92 -0.23 2.56
C GLU A 56 14.68 -1.60 1.87
N ARG A 57 13.47 -2.15 2.00
CA ARG A 57 13.04 -3.43 1.42
C ARG A 57 11.53 -3.44 1.25
N LEU A 58 11.07 -4.00 0.13
CA LEU A 58 9.66 -4.25 -0.13
C LEU A 58 9.34 -5.74 0.02
N ILE A 59 8.33 -6.06 0.83
CA ILE A 59 7.73 -7.40 0.87
C ILE A 59 6.34 -7.28 0.23
N ALA A 60 6.13 -7.98 -0.88
CA ALA A 60 4.89 -7.93 -1.64
C ALA A 60 4.17 -9.28 -1.55
N VAL A 61 2.98 -9.29 -0.96
CA VAL A 61 2.08 -10.46 -0.99
C VAL A 61 1.31 -10.41 -2.30
N TRP A 62 1.81 -11.10 -3.32
CA TRP A 62 1.34 -10.96 -4.70
C TRP A 62 1.59 -12.22 -5.52
N GLY A 63 0.59 -12.65 -6.28
CA GLY A 63 0.62 -13.88 -7.10
C GLY A 63 1.50 -13.85 -8.35
N GLY A 64 2.23 -12.76 -8.60
CA GLY A 64 3.21 -12.69 -9.69
C GLY A 64 2.63 -12.48 -11.09
N ASP A 65 1.31 -12.65 -11.28
CA ASP A 65 0.69 -12.47 -12.59
C ASP A 65 0.62 -10.98 -12.96
N ALA A 66 1.26 -10.65 -14.09
CA ALA A 66 1.32 -9.33 -14.69
C ALA A 66 0.02 -9.00 -15.45
N GLY A 67 -1.13 -9.33 -14.88
CA GLY A 67 -2.41 -8.80 -15.33
C GLY A 67 -2.34 -7.28 -15.23
N GLU A 68 -2.23 -6.62 -16.38
CA GLU A 68 -1.97 -5.19 -16.56
C GLU A 68 -2.75 -4.35 -15.52
N ASN A 69 -2.01 -3.55 -14.73
CA ASN A 69 -2.55 -2.58 -13.76
C ASN A 69 -3.09 -3.12 -12.41
N SER A 70 -2.59 -4.24 -11.89
CA SER A 70 -2.77 -4.46 -10.44
C SER A 70 -1.96 -3.42 -9.65
N GLY A 71 -2.60 -2.71 -8.71
CA GLY A 71 -1.94 -1.67 -7.92
C GLY A 71 -0.65 -2.14 -7.25
N THR A 72 -0.56 -3.42 -6.88
CA THR A 72 0.63 -4.04 -6.27
C THR A 72 1.72 -4.35 -7.29
N GLY A 73 1.38 -4.81 -8.49
CA GLY A 73 2.36 -5.10 -9.55
C GLY A 73 3.16 -3.85 -9.95
N SER A 74 2.48 -2.71 -10.12
CA SER A 74 3.14 -1.44 -10.43
C SER A 74 4.09 -0.97 -9.31
N VAL A 75 3.76 -1.25 -8.04
CA VAL A 75 4.65 -0.93 -6.91
C VAL A 75 5.89 -1.82 -6.92
N VAL A 76 5.73 -3.11 -7.22
CA VAL A 76 6.85 -4.06 -7.34
C VAL A 76 7.80 -3.64 -8.46
N GLU A 77 7.27 -3.25 -9.61
CA GLU A 77 8.07 -2.73 -10.74
C GLU A 77 8.82 -1.45 -10.35
N SER A 78 8.14 -0.49 -9.72
CA SER A 78 8.74 0.77 -9.28
C SER A 78 9.85 0.56 -8.24
N ALA A 79 9.66 -0.38 -7.31
CA ALA A 79 10.68 -0.73 -6.31
C ALA A 79 11.92 -1.37 -6.94
N ARG A 80 11.72 -2.31 -7.88
CA ARG A 80 12.82 -2.93 -8.64
C ARG A 80 13.60 -1.91 -9.44
N ALA A 81 12.92 -0.97 -10.10
CA ALA A 81 13.56 0.10 -10.87
C ALA A 81 14.44 1.01 -10.00
N ARG A 82 14.12 1.17 -8.72
CA ARG A 82 14.91 1.93 -7.73
C ARG A 82 16.05 1.13 -7.08
N GLY A 83 16.17 -0.15 -7.41
CA GLY A 83 17.13 -1.05 -6.75
C GLY A 83 16.74 -1.45 -5.33
N ILE A 84 15.48 -1.24 -4.92
CA ILE A 84 14.99 -1.69 -3.62
C ILE A 84 14.84 -3.22 -3.66
N PRO A 85 15.44 -3.98 -2.73
CA PRO A 85 15.23 -5.42 -2.65
C PRO A 85 13.75 -5.76 -2.50
N VAL A 86 13.23 -6.62 -3.38
CA VAL A 86 11.83 -7.07 -3.37
C VAL A 86 11.74 -8.56 -3.04
N SER A 87 10.94 -8.91 -2.03
CA SER A 87 10.56 -10.29 -1.72
C SER A 87 9.07 -10.48 -2.04
N VAL A 88 8.76 -11.34 -3.00
CA VAL A 88 7.37 -11.70 -3.33
C VAL A 88 6.98 -12.93 -2.54
N VAL A 89 5.85 -12.86 -1.82
CA VAL A 89 5.32 -13.96 -1.01
C VAL A 89 3.96 -14.37 -1.57
N TRP A 90 3.89 -15.56 -2.14
CA TRP A 90 2.63 -16.17 -2.56
C TRP A 90 2.63 -17.66 -2.18
N PRO A 91 1.82 -18.07 -1.20
CA PRO A 91 1.75 -19.47 -0.80
C PRO A 91 1.26 -20.38 -1.93
N VAL A 92 1.77 -21.60 -1.95
CA VAL A 92 1.25 -22.65 -2.83
C VAL A 92 -0.23 -22.89 -2.50
N GLY A 93 -1.11 -22.78 -3.50
CA GLY A 93 -2.55 -22.95 -3.34
C GLY A 93 -3.32 -21.69 -2.97
N ALA A 94 -2.67 -20.52 -2.86
CA ALA A 94 -3.38 -19.26 -2.68
C ALA A 94 -4.17 -18.87 -3.94
N THR A 95 -5.47 -18.64 -3.77
CA THR A 95 -6.40 -18.18 -4.80
C THR A 95 -6.85 -16.75 -4.50
N ARG A 96 -7.15 -15.98 -5.56
CA ARG A 96 -7.60 -14.58 -5.47
C ARG A 96 -9.07 -14.48 -5.11
#